data_AF-A0A7M7QNU0-F1
#
_entry.id   AF-A0A7M7QNU0-F1
#
_cell.length_a   1.000
_cell.length_b   1.000
_cell.length_c   1.000
_cell.angle_alpha   90.00
_cell.angle_beta   90.00
_cell.angle_gamma   90.00
#
_symmetry.space_group_name_H-M   'P 1'
#
loop_
_entity.id
_entity.type
_entity.pdbx_description
1 polymer ?
#
loop_
_entity_poly.entity_id
_entity_poly.type
_entity_poly.pdbx_seq_one_letter_code
_entity_poly.pdbx_strand_id
1 'polypeptide(L)'
;MKSQDTKDDIEYYLGFILKSLHTAGLKLSISRKTDEFKFYHKLPTIIGCSIGIIIFFLQIYFIRDALHNHTILPIQIISQVITNLQSISKGFLVVLKINKIQRILEQIGVLWKSYTPDESNRATLYSILQRTLSICKTYCAVLFVTLLIYYLQPIANFLVQYRERNGLNHTYDYTKTLLIIKVPFQVTLKRYFFIISHEAVLLYTSALYWGVSDTFFACFTTQICYHFKILKYYTKVFFDVKNNNSRLNLVTLIKRHQDLLRLCELTEDVFSPIIFSTMLSSAMNLCVNVIGVRETISNGSYRQTGMHLFLFVITFIQILFYCTFAEAMTEEACTLADLAYNLEWTSKDYKLRCYIQVIILRAQKPIYCTAYGFFPIGIQKLTSVINASFSYYMMLQTVS
;
A
#
# COMPACT_ATOMS: atom_id res chain seq x y z
N MET A 1 -21.59 -27.14 12.48
CA MET A 1 -21.46 -26.14 13.56
C MET A 1 -20.04 -26.01 14.14
N LYS A 2 -19.00 -26.66 13.60
CA LYS A 2 -17.60 -26.58 14.09
C LYS A 2 -16.62 -25.92 13.11
N SER A 3 -17.10 -25.29 12.04
CA SER A 3 -16.29 -24.65 10.98
C SER A 3 -16.43 -23.13 10.91
N GLN A 4 -17.27 -22.54 11.77
CA GLN A 4 -17.53 -21.10 11.80
C GLN A 4 -16.61 -20.38 12.80
N ASP A 5 -16.24 -21.02 13.91
CA ASP A 5 -15.44 -20.40 14.99
C ASP A 5 -14.00 -20.05 14.59
N THR A 6 -13.38 -20.78 13.65
CA THR A 6 -11.99 -20.51 13.23
C THR A 6 -11.80 -19.28 12.33
N LYS A 7 -12.88 -18.58 11.94
CA LYS A 7 -12.83 -17.37 11.11
C LYS A 7 -12.95 -16.06 11.89
N ASP A 8 -13.29 -16.14 13.17
CA ASP A 8 -13.48 -14.98 14.06
C ASP A 8 -12.20 -14.65 14.86
N ASP A 9 -11.10 -15.37 14.59
CA ASP A 9 -9.84 -15.14 15.28
C ASP A 9 -9.04 -14.00 14.66
N ILE A 10 -8.64 -13.05 15.52
CA ILE A 10 -7.61 -12.04 15.28
C ILE A 10 -6.36 -12.66 14.64
N GLU A 11 -6.04 -13.89 15.04
CA GLU A 11 -4.94 -14.68 14.51
C GLU A 11 -5.07 -14.96 13.02
N TYR A 12 -6.30 -15.08 12.48
CA TYR A 12 -6.51 -15.20 11.05
C TYR A 12 -6.19 -13.89 10.31
N TYR A 13 -6.68 -12.77 10.83
CA TYR A 13 -6.47 -11.46 10.21
C TYR A 13 -5.01 -11.00 10.30
N LEU A 14 -4.45 -11.01 11.51
CA LEU A 14 -3.05 -10.68 11.73
C LEU A 14 -2.12 -11.75 11.17
N GLY A 15 -2.55 -13.02 11.09
CA GLY A 15 -1.79 -14.10 10.48
C GLY A 15 -1.53 -13.89 8.99
N PHE A 16 -2.49 -13.33 8.24
CA PHE A 16 -2.26 -12.93 6.84
C PHE A 16 -1.13 -11.89 6.75
N ILE A 17 -1.20 -10.85 7.58
CA ILE A 17 -0.21 -9.77 7.63
C ILE A 17 1.18 -10.31 8.00
N LEU A 18 1.25 -11.11 9.07
CA LEU A 18 2.48 -11.72 9.54
C LEU A 18 3.08 -12.67 8.51
N LYS A 19 2.25 -13.46 7.83
CA LYS A 19 2.70 -14.37 6.78
C LYS A 19 3.29 -13.60 5.60
N SER A 20 2.63 -12.52 5.15
CA SER A 20 3.13 -11.65 4.08
C SER A 20 4.47 -10.98 4.45
N LEU A 21 4.64 -10.53 5.69
CA LEU A 21 5.90 -9.97 6.16
C LEU A 21 6.99 -11.02 6.33
N HIS A 22 6.64 -12.21 6.81
CA HIS A 22 7.56 -13.34 6.93
C HIS A 22 8.08 -13.78 5.55
N THR A 23 7.22 -13.78 4.52
CA THR A 23 7.64 -14.04 3.13
C THR A 23 8.59 -12.96 2.58
N ALA A 24 8.51 -11.72 3.08
CA ALA A 24 9.47 -10.67 2.77
C ALA A 24 10.77 -10.74 3.61
N GLY A 25 10.93 -11.76 4.46
CA GLY A 25 12.08 -11.96 5.34
C GLY A 25 11.96 -11.25 6.70
N LEU A 26 10.85 -10.57 6.97
CA LEU A 26 10.62 -9.79 8.19
C LEU A 26 9.80 -10.60 9.21
N LYS A 27 10.47 -11.16 10.21
CA LYS A 27 9.82 -11.95 11.28
C LYS A 27 9.18 -11.04 12.35
N LEU A 28 7.96 -10.56 12.13
CA LEU A 28 7.18 -9.81 13.13
C LEU A 28 6.36 -10.75 14.03
N SER A 29 5.91 -10.26 15.19
CA SER A 29 5.05 -11.01 16.12
C SER A 29 4.05 -10.08 16.82
N ILE A 30 2.91 -10.61 17.22
CA ILE A 30 1.88 -9.89 18.00
C ILE A 30 2.24 -9.88 19.50
N SER A 31 2.99 -10.89 19.95
CA SER A 31 3.45 -10.99 21.34
C SER A 31 4.73 -10.16 21.53
N ARG A 32 4.88 -9.59 22.73
CA ARG A 32 6.03 -8.76 23.12
C ARG A 32 7.33 -9.48 22.81
N LYS A 33 8.08 -8.99 21.84
CA LYS A 33 9.45 -9.48 21.61
C LYS A 33 10.35 -8.82 22.64
N THR A 34 11.01 -9.63 23.46
CA THR A 34 12.02 -9.17 24.43
C THR A 34 13.30 -8.69 23.75
N ASP A 35 13.57 -9.12 22.53
CA ASP A 35 14.78 -8.76 21.78
C ASP A 35 14.47 -7.76 20.65
N GLU A 36 15.25 -6.69 20.56
CA GLU A 36 15.27 -5.82 19.39
C GLU A 36 15.63 -6.60 18.11
N PHE A 37 15.09 -6.19 16.96
CA PHE A 37 15.42 -6.83 15.69
C PHE A 37 16.91 -6.77 15.40
N LYS A 38 17.59 -7.93 15.54
CA LYS A 38 18.99 -8.11 15.16
C LYS A 38 19.18 -7.80 13.67
N PHE A 39 20.33 -7.22 13.33
CA PHE A 39 20.68 -6.78 11.97
C PHE A 39 20.49 -7.88 10.92
N TYR A 40 20.76 -9.14 11.26
CA TYR A 40 20.59 -10.30 10.37
C TYR A 40 19.18 -10.46 9.79
N HIS A 41 18.13 -10.05 10.50
CA HIS A 41 16.75 -10.11 9.98
C HIS A 41 16.45 -9.03 8.93
N LYS A 42 17.25 -7.96 8.89
CA LYS A 42 17.15 -6.89 7.89
C LYS A 42 17.98 -7.18 6.64
N LEU A 43 18.95 -8.10 6.74
CA LEU A 43 19.94 -8.39 5.70
C LEU A 43 19.32 -8.78 4.35
N PRO A 44 18.31 -9.67 4.25
CA PRO A 44 17.76 -10.07 2.95
C PRO A 44 17.14 -8.89 2.19
N THR A 45 16.44 -8.02 2.92
CA THR A 45 15.83 -6.83 2.32
C THR A 45 16.86 -5.78 1.92
N ILE A 46 17.90 -5.59 2.73
CA ILE A 46 19.02 -4.69 2.40
C ILE A 46 19.76 -5.18 1.14
N ILE A 47 20.02 -6.49 1.05
CA ILE A 47 20.64 -7.09 -0.14
C ILE A 47 19.75 -6.88 -1.36
N GLY A 48 18.45 -7.17 -1.26
CA GLY A 48 17.49 -6.94 -2.35
C GLY A 48 17.47 -5.47 -2.82
N CYS A 49 17.41 -4.51 -1.89
CA CYS A 49 17.50 -3.09 -2.20
C CYS A 49 18.83 -2.71 -2.87
N SER A 50 19.95 -3.26 -2.41
CA SER A 50 21.28 -2.96 -2.99
C SER A 50 21.39 -3.46 -4.44
N ILE A 51 20.87 -4.65 -4.75
CA ILE A 51 20.85 -5.18 -6.12
C ILE A 51 19.91 -4.33 -6.99
N GLY A 52 18.76 -3.91 -6.45
CA GLY A 52 17.85 -2.99 -7.13
C GLY A 52 18.51 -1.66 -7.50
N ILE A 53 19.37 -1.10 -6.63
CA ILE A 53 20.13 0.13 -6.91
C ILE A 53 21.14 -0.08 -8.04
N ILE A 54 21.84 -1.22 -8.06
CA ILE A 54 22.78 -1.54 -9.16
C ILE A 54 22.03 -1.57 -10.49
N ILE A 55 20.85 -2.19 -10.52
CA ILE A 55 20.01 -2.26 -11.72
C ILE A 55 19.50 -0.90 -12.15
N PHE A 56 19.13 -0.04 -11.20
CA PHE A 56 18.74 1.34 -11.48
C PHE A 56 19.83 2.09 -12.25
N PHE A 57 21.10 1.97 -11.84
CA PHE A 57 22.21 2.58 -12.58
C PHE A 57 22.43 1.98 -13.97
N LEU A 58 22.28 0.66 -14.13
CA LEU A 58 22.37 0.00 -15.43
C LEU A 58 21.25 0.44 -16.38
N GLN A 59 20.03 0.64 -15.86
CA GLN A 59 18.90 1.15 -16.63
C GLN A 59 19.11 2.59 -17.07
N ILE A 60 19.63 3.46 -16.19
CA ILE A 60 19.98 4.84 -16.54
C ILE A 60 21.03 4.89 -17.65
N TYR A 61 22.06 4.05 -17.55
CA TYR A 61 23.07 3.94 -18.60
C TYR A 61 22.43 3.54 -19.94
N PHE A 62 21.49 2.60 -19.92
CA PHE A 62 20.81 2.17 -21.13
C PHE A 62 19.86 3.23 -21.70
N ILE A 63 19.17 4.02 -20.87
CA ILE A 63 18.36 5.16 -21.33
C ILE A 63 19.21 6.12 -22.15
N ARG A 64 20.42 6.45 -21.66
CA ARG A 64 21.33 7.38 -22.34
C ARG A 64 21.71 6.88 -23.74
N ASP A 65 21.97 5.59 -23.88
CA ASP A 65 22.32 4.95 -25.16
C ASP A 65 21.09 4.83 -26.09
N ALA A 66 19.92 4.51 -25.53
CA ALA A 66 18.67 4.35 -26.27
C ALA A 66 18.12 5.68 -26.82
N LEU A 67 18.33 6.79 -26.10
CA LEU A 67 17.84 8.12 -26.48
C LEU A 67 18.39 8.57 -27.85
N HIS A 68 19.56 8.07 -28.26
CA HIS A 68 20.16 8.37 -29.56
C HIS A 68 19.53 7.60 -30.73
N ASN A 69 18.90 6.45 -30.48
CA ASN A 69 18.53 5.50 -31.55
C ASN A 69 17.01 5.30 -31.72
N HIS A 70 16.23 5.40 -30.63
CA HIS A 70 14.79 5.13 -30.64
C HIS A 70 14.03 6.05 -29.67
N THR A 71 12.81 6.46 -30.00
CA THR A 71 11.98 7.34 -29.16
C THR A 71 11.10 6.56 -28.17
N ILE A 72 10.56 5.40 -28.57
CA ILE A 72 9.62 4.60 -27.75
C ILE A 72 10.34 3.83 -26.62
N LEU A 73 11.50 3.28 -26.93
CA LEU A 73 12.23 2.38 -26.01
C LEU A 73 12.70 3.09 -24.72
N PRO A 74 13.18 4.35 -24.75
CA PRO A 74 13.44 5.13 -23.55
C PRO A 74 12.23 5.29 -22.63
N ILE A 75 11.02 5.51 -23.17
CA ILE A 75 9.81 5.72 -22.36
C ILE A 75 9.49 4.47 -21.53
N GLN A 76 9.62 3.28 -22.14
CA GLN A 76 9.42 2.01 -21.44
C GLN A 76 10.45 1.80 -20.32
N ILE A 77 11.72 2.13 -20.58
CA ILE A 77 12.77 2.01 -19.57
C ILE A 77 12.52 3.01 -18.42
N ILE A 78 12.13 4.24 -18.72
CA ILE A 78 11.83 5.26 -17.70
C ILE A 78 10.68 4.79 -16.79
N SER A 79 9.60 4.24 -17.36
CA SER A 79 8.50 3.69 -16.55
C SER A 79 8.95 2.54 -15.65
N GLN A 80 9.79 1.64 -16.16
CA GLN A 80 10.36 0.53 -15.37
C GLN A 80 11.28 1.03 -14.26
N VAL A 81 12.11 2.04 -14.54
CA VAL A 81 13.01 2.68 -13.57
C VAL A 81 12.23 3.29 -12.41
N ILE A 82 11.16 4.04 -12.71
CA ILE A 82 10.28 4.64 -11.69
C ILE A 82 9.64 3.54 -10.84
N THR A 83 9.15 2.48 -11.46
CA THR A 83 8.52 1.35 -10.76
C THR A 83 9.50 0.61 -9.86
N ASN A 84 10.73 0.37 -10.34
CA ASN A 84 11.81 -0.23 -9.55
C ASN A 84 12.17 0.65 -8.35
N LEU A 85 12.31 1.97 -8.57
CA LEU A 85 12.60 2.93 -7.50
C LEU A 85 11.51 2.92 -6.43
N GLN A 86 10.24 2.83 -6.84
CA GLN A 86 9.09 2.74 -5.94
C GLN A 86 9.16 1.48 -5.05
N SER A 87 9.41 0.30 -5.64
CA SER A 87 9.55 -0.95 -4.90
C SER A 87 10.72 -0.94 -3.91
N ILE A 88 11.87 -0.42 -4.34
CA ILE A 88 13.08 -0.31 -3.48
C ILE A 88 12.81 0.64 -2.32
N SER A 89 12.22 1.81 -2.59
CA SER A 89 11.88 2.80 -1.57
C SER A 89 10.97 2.20 -0.50
N LYS A 90 9.92 1.47 -0.90
CA LYS A 90 9.02 0.77 0.03
C LYS A 90 9.75 -0.25 0.89
N GLY A 91 10.53 -1.15 0.27
CA GLY A 91 11.28 -2.17 0.99
C GLY A 91 12.24 -1.55 2.01
N PHE A 92 12.97 -0.51 1.62
CA PHE A 92 13.90 0.21 2.47
C PHE A 92 13.20 0.93 3.64
N LEU A 93 12.14 1.68 3.36
CA LEU A 93 11.39 2.43 4.39
C LEU A 93 10.72 1.52 5.42
N VAL A 94 10.15 0.39 4.98
CA VAL A 94 9.57 -0.63 5.89
C VAL A 94 10.63 -1.19 6.82
N VAL A 95 11.83 -1.50 6.32
CA VAL A 95 12.95 -2.00 7.14
C VAL A 95 13.42 -0.96 8.15
N LEU A 96 13.50 0.31 7.77
CA LEU A 96 13.89 1.39 8.68
C LEU A 96 12.88 1.56 9.82
N LYS A 97 11.59 1.44 9.52
CA LYS A 97 10.51 1.64 10.50
C LYS A 97 10.06 0.36 11.21
N ILE A 98 10.72 -0.78 10.97
CA ILE A 98 10.29 -2.11 11.47
C ILE A 98 10.10 -2.18 12.99
N ASN A 99 10.94 -1.48 13.76
CA ASN A 99 10.83 -1.45 15.22
C ASN A 99 9.59 -0.67 15.69
N LYS A 100 9.26 0.43 14.99
CA LYS A 100 8.03 1.20 15.28
C LYS A 100 6.81 0.37 14.89
N ILE A 101 6.86 -0.27 13.73
CA ILE A 101 5.83 -1.20 13.24
C ILE A 101 5.53 -2.30 14.27
N GLN A 102 6.56 -2.95 14.82
CA GLN A 102 6.41 -3.97 15.86
C GLN A 102 5.70 -3.42 17.10
N ARG A 103 6.04 -2.20 17.56
CA ARG A 103 5.37 -1.56 18.70
C ARG A 103 3.88 -1.31 18.43
N ILE A 104 3.52 -0.89 17.22
CA ILE A 104 2.12 -0.67 16.84
C ILE A 104 1.36 -2.01 16.82
N LEU A 105 1.96 -3.09 16.30
CA LEU A 105 1.38 -4.45 16.36
C LEU A 105 1.14 -4.91 17.80
N GLU A 106 2.09 -4.68 18.69
CA GLU A 106 1.96 -5.04 20.11
C GLU A 106 0.82 -4.25 20.78
N GLN A 107 0.70 -2.94 20.50
CA GLN A 107 -0.39 -2.11 21.01
C GLN A 107 -1.76 -2.59 20.51
N ILE A 108 -1.87 -2.89 19.21
CA ILE A 108 -3.10 -3.47 18.63
C ILE A 108 -3.40 -4.81 19.31
N GLY A 109 -2.40 -5.68 19.49
CA GLY A 109 -2.55 -6.96 20.18
C GLY A 109 -3.08 -6.82 21.61
N VAL A 110 -2.60 -5.82 22.36
CA VAL A 110 -3.13 -5.51 23.70
C VAL A 110 -4.57 -5.01 23.64
N LEU A 111 -4.89 -4.09 22.73
CA LEU A 111 -6.25 -3.54 22.57
C LEU A 111 -7.28 -4.63 22.27
N TRP A 112 -6.92 -5.61 21.45
CA TRP A 112 -7.77 -6.75 21.15
C TRP A 112 -8.03 -7.65 22.35
N LYS A 113 -7.01 -7.91 23.19
CA LYS A 113 -7.19 -8.69 24.42
C LYS A 113 -8.03 -7.96 25.46
N SER A 114 -7.90 -6.64 25.52
CA SER A 114 -8.60 -5.82 26.51
C SER A 114 -10.06 -5.52 26.16
N TYR A 115 -10.42 -5.52 24.87
CA TYR A 115 -11.74 -5.06 24.42
C TYR A 115 -12.36 -5.98 23.37
N THR A 116 -13.02 -7.04 23.83
CA THR A 116 -13.79 -7.95 22.98
C THR A 116 -15.20 -7.41 22.73
N PRO A 117 -15.66 -7.32 21.48
CA PRO A 117 -17.00 -6.80 21.17
C PRO A 117 -18.11 -7.72 21.68
N ASP A 118 -19.24 -7.13 22.06
CA ASP A 118 -20.46 -7.85 22.43
C ASP A 118 -21.02 -8.67 21.26
N GLU A 119 -21.73 -9.76 21.60
CA GLU A 119 -22.11 -10.81 20.65
C GLU A 119 -22.94 -10.30 19.46
N SER A 120 -23.81 -9.29 19.68
CA SER A 120 -24.67 -8.75 18.62
C SER A 120 -23.91 -7.95 17.55
N ASN A 121 -22.82 -7.27 17.93
CA ASN A 121 -22.06 -6.40 17.03
C ASN A 121 -20.80 -7.07 16.49
N ARG A 122 -20.41 -8.19 17.10
CA ARG A 122 -19.25 -9.00 16.72
C ARG A 122 -19.27 -9.32 15.23
N ALA A 123 -20.37 -9.88 14.72
CA ALA A 123 -20.50 -10.28 13.31
C ALA A 123 -20.29 -9.11 12.34
N THR A 124 -20.92 -7.96 12.61
CA THR A 124 -20.81 -6.75 11.77
C THR A 124 -19.38 -6.21 11.76
N LEU A 125 -18.72 -6.13 12.92
CA LEU A 125 -17.35 -5.62 13.01
C LEU A 125 -16.34 -6.56 12.34
N TYR A 126 -16.50 -7.89 12.50
CA TYR A 126 -15.65 -8.86 11.81
C TYR A 126 -15.86 -8.85 10.29
N SER A 127 -17.07 -8.58 9.82
CA SER A 127 -17.33 -8.48 8.37
C SER A 127 -16.49 -7.38 7.70
N ILE A 128 -16.20 -6.28 8.41
CA ILE A 128 -15.35 -5.18 7.92
C ILE A 128 -13.89 -5.66 7.75
N LEU A 129 -13.39 -6.39 8.74
CA LEU A 129 -12.05 -6.99 8.71
C LEU A 129 -11.95 -8.02 7.58
N GLN A 130 -12.93 -8.92 7.46
CA GLN A 130 -12.96 -9.94 6.41
C GLN A 130 -13.05 -9.32 5.01
N ARG A 131 -13.87 -8.28 4.82
CA ARG A 131 -13.96 -7.53 3.56
C ARG A 131 -12.61 -6.93 3.19
N THR A 132 -11.91 -6.32 4.15
CA THR A 132 -10.58 -5.75 3.92
C THR A 132 -9.56 -6.81 3.54
N LEU A 133 -9.56 -7.97 4.21
CA LEU A 133 -8.70 -9.10 3.83
C LEU A 133 -9.02 -9.60 2.42
N SER A 134 -10.30 -9.67 2.05
CA SER A 134 -10.72 -10.05 0.70
C SER A 134 -10.15 -9.09 -0.34
N ILE A 135 -10.28 -7.77 -0.10
CA ILE A 135 -9.69 -6.74 -0.94
C ILE A 135 -8.16 -6.89 -1.04
N CYS A 136 -7.47 -7.11 0.09
CA CYS A 136 -6.01 -7.32 0.10
C CYS A 136 -5.59 -8.58 -0.66
N LYS A 137 -6.34 -9.69 -0.53
CA LYS A 137 -6.08 -10.93 -1.28
C LYS A 137 -6.29 -10.73 -2.77
N THR A 138 -7.36 -10.05 -3.17
CA THR A 138 -7.62 -9.70 -4.57
C THR A 138 -6.51 -8.80 -5.11
N TYR A 139 -6.05 -7.81 -4.34
CA TYR A 139 -4.92 -6.96 -4.71
C TYR A 139 -3.63 -7.76 -4.93
N CYS A 140 -3.29 -8.65 -3.99
CA CYS A 140 -2.15 -9.55 -4.14
C CYS A 140 -2.29 -10.50 -5.35
N ALA A 141 -3.50 -10.98 -5.64
CA ALA A 141 -3.76 -11.81 -6.81
C ALA A 141 -3.55 -11.03 -8.12
N VAL A 142 -4.01 -9.78 -8.20
CA VAL A 142 -3.75 -8.89 -9.35
C VAL A 142 -2.25 -8.64 -9.53
N LEU A 143 -1.51 -8.39 -8.44
CA LEU A 143 -0.05 -8.26 -8.50
C LEU A 143 0.64 -9.54 -8.97
N PHE A 144 0.17 -10.70 -8.52
CA PHE A 144 0.70 -12.00 -8.95
C PHE A 144 0.43 -12.26 -10.44
N VAL A 145 -0.78 -11.97 -10.93
CA VAL A 145 -1.12 -12.06 -12.36
C VAL A 145 -0.26 -11.11 -13.19
N THR A 146 -0.06 -9.88 -12.72
CA THR A 146 0.82 -8.89 -13.36
C THR A 146 2.25 -9.43 -13.47
N LEU A 147 2.77 -10.00 -12.38
CA LEU A 147 4.07 -10.65 -12.36
C LEU A 147 4.14 -11.80 -13.40
N LEU A 148 3.12 -12.66 -13.47
CA LEU A 148 3.07 -13.73 -14.47
C LEU A 148 3.09 -13.20 -15.91
N ILE A 149 2.39 -12.09 -16.20
CA ILE A 149 2.41 -11.46 -17.54
C ILE A 149 3.84 -11.07 -17.92
N TYR A 150 4.58 -10.42 -17.01
CA TYR A 150 5.99 -10.08 -17.25
C TYR A 150 6.87 -11.32 -17.43
N TYR A 151 6.65 -12.38 -16.65
CA TYR A 151 7.39 -13.64 -16.76
C TYR A 151 7.18 -14.37 -18.10
N LEU A 152 5.95 -14.34 -18.62
CA LEU A 152 5.60 -15.03 -19.86
C LEU A 152 6.09 -14.28 -21.10
N GLN A 153 6.38 -12.98 -20.99
CA GLN A 153 6.81 -12.15 -22.11
C GLN A 153 8.10 -12.62 -22.83
N PRO A 154 9.21 -12.95 -22.16
CA PRO A 154 10.40 -13.49 -22.82
C PRO A 154 10.14 -14.86 -23.45
N ILE A 155 9.29 -15.70 -22.85
CA ILE A 155 8.91 -17.01 -23.40
C ILE A 155 8.11 -16.81 -24.70
N ALA A 156 7.13 -15.91 -24.69
CA ALA A 156 6.35 -15.56 -25.87
C ALA A 156 7.25 -15.00 -26.99
N ASN A 157 8.19 -14.10 -26.66
CA ASN A 157 9.16 -13.57 -27.63
C ASN A 157 10.03 -14.70 -28.24
N PHE A 158 10.48 -15.65 -27.42
CA PHE A 158 11.27 -16.80 -27.91
C PHE A 158 10.45 -17.74 -28.79
N LEU A 159 9.18 -17.98 -28.45
CA LEU A 159 8.25 -18.78 -29.27
C LEU A 159 7.98 -18.13 -30.63
N VAL A 160 7.83 -16.79 -30.67
CA VAL A 160 7.69 -16.03 -31.93
C VAL A 160 8.95 -16.18 -32.78
N GLN A 161 10.14 -15.98 -32.21
CA GLN A 161 11.42 -16.19 -32.91
C GLN A 161 11.55 -17.63 -33.44
N TYR A 162 11.13 -18.63 -32.65
CA TYR A 162 11.13 -20.03 -33.07
C TYR A 162 10.17 -20.30 -34.24
N ARG A 163 8.99 -19.68 -34.24
CA ARG A 163 8.01 -19.82 -35.32
C ARG A 163 8.47 -19.14 -36.61
N GLU A 164 9.07 -17.96 -36.50
CA GLU A 164 9.59 -17.19 -37.64
C GLU A 164 10.89 -17.75 -38.22
N ARG A 165 11.51 -18.73 -37.54
CA ARG A 165 12.73 -19.43 -37.98
C ARG A 165 12.64 -20.01 -39.39
N ASN A 166 11.45 -20.39 -39.85
CA ASN A 166 11.27 -20.95 -41.19
C ASN A 166 11.35 -19.91 -42.31
N GLY A 167 11.37 -18.61 -41.99
CA GLY A 167 11.43 -17.52 -42.98
C GLY A 167 12.81 -16.90 -43.21
N LEU A 168 13.72 -16.91 -42.23
CA LEU A 168 15.01 -16.20 -42.30
C LEU A 168 16.08 -16.90 -41.42
N ASN A 169 17.33 -17.00 -41.90
CA ASN A 169 18.52 -17.50 -41.18
C ASN A 169 18.96 -16.56 -40.02
N HIS A 170 18.04 -16.13 -39.14
CA HIS A 170 18.39 -15.29 -38.00
C HIS A 170 18.89 -16.11 -36.80
N THR A 171 20.05 -15.75 -36.27
CA THR A 171 20.48 -16.11 -34.92
C THR A 171 19.50 -15.55 -33.89
N TYR A 172 19.16 -16.34 -32.85
CA TYR A 172 18.29 -15.91 -31.76
C TYR A 172 18.74 -14.59 -31.13
N ASP A 173 17.81 -13.67 -30.94
CA ASP A 173 18.08 -12.39 -30.30
C ASP A 173 17.93 -12.54 -28.77
N TYR A 174 19.08 -12.69 -28.10
CA TYR A 174 19.19 -12.81 -26.64
C TYR A 174 19.17 -11.47 -25.91
N THR A 175 18.95 -10.34 -26.60
CA THR A 175 18.91 -9.01 -25.97
C THR A 175 17.58 -8.67 -25.30
N LYS A 176 16.51 -9.44 -25.57
CA LYS A 176 15.17 -9.23 -24.98
C LYS A 176 14.98 -10.04 -23.69
N THR A 177 15.41 -9.50 -22.56
CA THR A 177 15.26 -10.12 -21.21
C THR A 177 14.00 -9.61 -20.48
N LEU A 178 13.79 -10.00 -19.20
CA LEU A 178 12.61 -9.62 -18.39
C LEU A 178 12.65 -8.13 -18.04
N LEU A 179 13.84 -7.62 -17.72
CA LEU A 179 14.10 -6.21 -17.52
C LEU A 179 14.74 -5.62 -18.78
N ILE A 180 14.29 -4.45 -19.21
CA ILE A 180 14.87 -3.76 -20.37
C ILE A 180 16.22 -3.14 -19.96
N ILE A 181 17.29 -3.94 -20.02
CA ILE A 181 18.65 -3.57 -19.59
C ILE A 181 19.66 -3.98 -20.66
N LYS A 182 20.62 -3.10 -20.96
CA LYS A 182 21.79 -3.44 -21.77
C LYS A 182 22.92 -3.92 -20.87
N VAL A 183 23.27 -5.18 -21.04
CA VAL A 183 24.35 -5.84 -20.30
C VAL A 183 25.68 -5.55 -21.00
N PRO A 184 26.77 -5.19 -20.28
CA PRO A 184 28.03 -4.75 -20.91
C PRO A 184 28.85 -5.88 -21.57
N PHE A 185 28.36 -7.12 -21.56
CA PHE A 185 29.05 -8.29 -22.09
C PHE A 185 28.17 -9.09 -23.06
N GLN A 186 28.80 -9.83 -23.97
CA GLN A 186 28.08 -10.68 -24.93
C GLN A 186 27.31 -11.79 -24.21
N VAL A 187 26.03 -11.91 -24.58
CA VAL A 187 25.07 -12.83 -23.97
C VAL A 187 25.08 -14.15 -24.74
N THR A 188 25.76 -15.15 -24.18
CA THR A 188 25.66 -16.55 -24.64
C THR A 188 24.41 -17.22 -24.05
N LEU A 189 23.90 -18.30 -24.66
CA LEU A 189 22.73 -19.06 -24.18
C LEU A 189 22.76 -19.37 -22.67
N LYS A 190 23.89 -19.85 -22.14
CA LYS A 190 24.04 -20.15 -20.69
C LYS A 190 23.95 -18.89 -19.82
N ARG A 191 24.53 -17.77 -20.28
CA ARG A 191 24.50 -16.48 -19.58
C ARG A 191 23.10 -15.88 -19.61
N TYR A 192 22.36 -16.07 -20.71
CA TYR A 192 20.97 -15.63 -20.85
C TYR A 192 20.05 -16.25 -19.80
N PHE A 193 20.09 -17.58 -19.64
CA PHE A 193 19.29 -18.25 -18.60
C PHE A 193 19.69 -17.82 -17.18
N PHE A 194 20.98 -17.60 -16.94
CA PHE A 194 21.45 -17.08 -15.65
C PHE A 194 20.90 -15.67 -15.38
N ILE A 195 20.98 -14.75 -16.36
CA ILE A 195 20.45 -13.38 -16.24
C ILE A 195 18.94 -13.42 -15.99
N ILE A 196 18.18 -14.17 -16.79
CA ILE A 196 16.73 -14.30 -16.62
C ILE A 196 16.38 -14.83 -15.23
N SER A 197 17.11 -15.83 -14.73
CA SER A 197 16.86 -16.37 -13.38
C SER A 197 17.11 -15.34 -12.28
N HIS A 198 18.08 -14.44 -12.47
CA HIS A 198 18.36 -13.39 -11.51
C HIS A 198 17.32 -12.27 -11.59
N GLU A 199 16.99 -11.82 -12.81
CA GLU A 199 15.95 -10.82 -13.06
C GLU A 199 14.58 -11.28 -12.55
N ALA A 200 14.27 -12.56 -12.67
CA ALA A 200 13.11 -13.22 -12.10
C ALA A 200 13.03 -13.03 -10.57
N VAL A 201 14.08 -13.41 -9.85
CA VAL A 201 14.15 -13.27 -8.39
C VAL A 201 13.95 -11.80 -7.99
N LEU A 202 14.54 -10.87 -8.73
CA LEU A 202 14.41 -9.44 -8.48
C LEU A 202 12.99 -8.91 -8.71
N LEU A 203 12.35 -9.29 -9.81
CA LEU A 203 10.96 -8.94 -10.08
C LEU A 203 10.04 -9.48 -8.98
N TYR A 204 10.27 -10.72 -8.54
CA TYR A 204 9.54 -11.34 -7.44
C TYR A 204 9.72 -10.57 -6.12
N THR A 205 10.96 -10.26 -5.71
CA THR A 205 11.20 -9.48 -4.49
C THR A 205 10.61 -8.07 -4.57
N SER A 206 10.66 -7.42 -5.74
CA SER A 206 10.08 -6.09 -5.96
C SER A 206 8.56 -6.10 -5.85
N ALA A 207 7.90 -7.13 -6.41
CA ALA A 207 6.47 -7.34 -6.29
C ALA A 207 6.06 -7.67 -4.84
N LEU A 208 6.88 -8.42 -4.10
CA LEU A 208 6.66 -8.66 -2.68
C LEU A 208 6.72 -7.37 -1.86
N TYR A 209 7.75 -6.53 -2.02
CA TYR A 209 7.84 -5.26 -1.27
C TYR A 209 6.67 -4.33 -1.58
N TRP A 210 6.24 -4.32 -2.83
CA TRP A 210 5.08 -3.57 -3.26
C TRP A 210 3.81 -4.08 -2.58
N GLY A 211 3.48 -5.36 -2.73
CA GLY A 211 2.26 -5.94 -2.18
C GLY A 211 2.19 -5.89 -0.66
N VAL A 212 3.31 -6.20 0.02
CA VAL A 212 3.39 -6.19 1.48
C VAL A 212 3.16 -4.79 2.02
N SER A 213 3.86 -3.77 1.50
CA SER A 213 3.71 -2.38 1.97
C SER A 213 2.26 -1.88 1.88
N ASP A 214 1.60 -2.11 0.75
CA ASP A 214 0.27 -1.56 0.47
C ASP A 214 -0.80 -2.29 1.31
N THR A 215 -0.75 -3.62 1.34
CA THR A 215 -1.67 -4.42 2.16
C THR A 215 -1.46 -4.16 3.65
N PHE A 216 -0.22 -3.89 4.07
CA PHE A 216 0.11 -3.53 5.43
C PHE A 216 -0.58 -2.23 5.84
N PHE A 217 -0.49 -1.18 5.00
CA PHE A 217 -1.19 0.08 5.26
C PHE A 217 -2.70 -0.11 5.41
N ALA A 218 -3.34 -0.77 4.45
CA ALA A 218 -4.78 -1.04 4.49
C ALA A 218 -5.22 -1.80 5.74
N CYS A 219 -4.40 -2.75 6.19
CA CYS A 219 -4.74 -3.51 7.37
C CYS A 219 -4.66 -2.67 8.66
N PHE A 220 -3.65 -1.82 8.79
CA PHE A 220 -3.46 -0.98 10.00
C PHE A 220 -4.55 0.07 10.14
N THR A 221 -4.83 0.80 9.06
CA THR A 221 -5.91 1.79 9.05
C THR A 221 -7.25 1.13 9.38
N THR A 222 -7.53 -0.05 8.82
CA THR A 222 -8.76 -0.79 9.14
C THR A 222 -8.81 -1.25 10.61
N GLN A 223 -7.70 -1.69 11.19
CA GLN A 223 -7.63 -2.06 12.61
C GLN A 223 -7.92 -0.87 13.53
N ILE A 224 -7.41 0.31 13.16
CA ILE A 224 -7.72 1.56 13.85
C ILE A 224 -9.21 1.89 13.72
N CYS A 225 -9.78 1.86 12.51
CA CYS A 225 -11.22 2.06 12.29
C CYS A 225 -12.07 1.08 13.14
N TYR A 226 -11.67 -0.18 13.18
CA TYR A 226 -12.34 -1.22 13.99
C TYR A 226 -12.36 -0.85 15.47
N HIS A 227 -11.23 -0.44 16.04
CA HIS A 227 -11.18 -0.04 17.45
C HIS A 227 -11.95 1.26 17.73
N PHE A 228 -12.00 2.21 16.78
CA PHE A 228 -12.87 3.39 16.88
C PHE A 228 -14.35 3.02 16.87
N LYS A 229 -14.78 2.06 16.04
CA LYS A 229 -16.17 1.58 16.05
C LYS A 229 -16.55 0.94 17.37
N ILE A 230 -15.67 0.14 17.96
CA ILE A 230 -15.90 -0.43 19.29
C ILE A 230 -15.96 0.68 20.34
N LEU A 231 -15.06 1.67 20.29
CA LEU A 231 -15.10 2.80 21.21
C LEU A 231 -16.44 3.56 21.10
N LYS A 232 -16.92 3.82 19.88
CA LYS A 232 -18.23 4.45 19.63
C LYS A 232 -19.38 3.65 20.21
N TYR A 233 -19.36 2.33 20.06
CA TYR A 233 -20.37 1.45 20.64
C TYR A 233 -20.40 1.53 22.18
N TYR A 234 -19.25 1.36 22.84
CA TYR A 234 -19.19 1.48 24.30
C TYR A 234 -19.55 2.88 24.80
N THR A 235 -19.21 3.92 24.03
CA THR A 235 -19.66 5.28 24.32
C THR A 235 -21.17 5.33 24.35
N LYS A 236 -21.87 4.82 23.33
CA LYS A 236 -23.34 4.82 23.29
C LYS A 236 -23.96 4.05 24.46
N VAL A 237 -23.50 2.81 24.70
CA VAL A 237 -23.98 1.97 25.81
C VAL A 237 -23.78 2.65 27.17
N PHE A 238 -22.66 3.35 27.36
CA PHE A 238 -22.38 4.09 28.58
C PHE A 238 -23.40 5.19 28.89
N PHE A 239 -23.95 5.88 27.89
CA PHE A 239 -24.92 6.96 28.11
C PHE A 239 -26.34 6.47 28.33
N ASP A 240 -26.72 5.35 27.70
CA ASP A 240 -28.03 4.72 27.84
C ASP A 240 -28.24 4.13 29.25
N VAL A 241 -27.19 3.62 29.89
CA VAL A 241 -27.28 3.05 31.24
C VAL A 241 -27.28 4.17 32.30
N LYS A 242 -28.36 4.28 33.08
CA LYS A 242 -28.42 5.11 34.31
C LYS A 242 -27.54 4.50 35.40
N ASN A 243 -26.22 4.73 35.36
CA ASN A 243 -25.27 4.07 36.26
C ASN A 243 -24.58 5.03 37.25
N ASN A 244 -24.47 4.61 38.52
CA ASN A 244 -23.84 5.37 39.62
C ASN A 244 -22.30 5.48 39.51
N ASN A 245 -21.64 4.60 38.73
CA ASN A 245 -20.18 4.61 38.50
C ASN A 245 -19.75 5.36 37.22
N SER A 246 -20.53 6.38 36.82
CA SER A 246 -20.35 7.12 35.56
C SER A 246 -18.94 7.69 35.35
N ARG A 247 -18.26 8.08 36.44
CA ARG A 247 -16.97 8.77 36.37
C ARG A 247 -15.79 7.85 36.02
N LEU A 248 -15.70 6.67 36.62
CA LEU A 248 -14.57 5.74 36.40
C LEU A 248 -14.60 5.19 34.95
N ASN A 249 -15.81 4.91 34.46
CA ASN A 249 -16.04 4.43 33.09
C ASN A 249 -15.72 5.53 32.06
N LEU A 250 -16.06 6.79 32.34
CA LEU A 250 -15.71 7.92 31.48
C LEU A 250 -14.19 8.13 31.38
N VAL A 251 -13.46 8.05 32.50
CA VAL A 251 -12.00 8.16 32.49
C VAL A 251 -11.37 7.04 31.64
N THR A 252 -11.90 5.82 31.73
CA THR A 252 -11.47 4.69 30.89
C THR A 252 -11.75 4.95 29.41
N LEU A 253 -12.91 5.52 29.07
CA LEU A 253 -13.27 5.90 27.70
C LEU A 253 -12.32 6.97 27.13
N ILE A 254 -12.02 8.00 27.93
CA ILE A 254 -11.09 9.08 27.55
C ILE A 254 -9.69 8.55 27.32
N LYS A 255 -9.18 7.73 28.24
CA LYS A 255 -7.87 7.08 28.08
C LYS A 255 -7.81 6.24 26.81
N ARG A 256 -8.86 5.44 26.56
CA ARG A 256 -8.95 4.64 25.34
C ARG A 256 -8.99 5.51 24.09
N HIS A 257 -9.72 6.61 24.09
CA HIS A 257 -9.71 7.56 22.98
C HIS A 257 -8.31 8.13 22.74
N GLN A 258 -7.62 8.57 23.79
CA GLN A 258 -6.25 9.07 23.71
C GLN A 258 -5.26 8.02 23.18
N ASP A 259 -5.38 6.77 23.62
CA ASP A 259 -4.55 5.66 23.13
C ASP A 259 -4.78 5.40 21.63
N LEU A 260 -6.03 5.49 21.15
CA LEU A 260 -6.33 5.36 19.72
C LEU A 260 -5.81 6.54 18.91
N LEU A 261 -5.93 7.77 19.41
CA LEU A 261 -5.34 8.94 18.74
C LEU A 261 -3.82 8.79 18.62
N ARG A 262 -3.16 8.33 19.69
CA ARG A 262 -1.72 8.03 19.68
C ARG A 262 -1.37 6.93 18.69
N LEU A 263 -2.22 5.91 18.55
CA LEU A 263 -2.04 4.84 17.57
C LEU A 263 -2.12 5.38 16.13
N CYS A 264 -3.04 6.31 15.85
CA CYS A 264 -3.10 7.00 14.57
C CYS A 264 -1.84 7.82 14.31
N GLU A 265 -1.36 8.59 15.28
CA GLU A 265 -0.12 9.40 15.16
C GLU A 265 1.12 8.52 14.90
N LEU A 266 1.20 7.34 15.55
CA LEU A 266 2.27 6.38 15.30
C LEU A 266 2.18 5.75 13.91
N THR A 267 0.97 5.43 13.47
CA THR A 267 0.70 4.90 12.12
C THR A 267 1.09 5.93 11.07
N GLU A 268 0.72 7.19 11.30
CA GLU A 268 1.08 8.33 10.47
C GLU A 268 2.62 8.48 10.35
N ASP A 269 3.38 8.51 11.45
CA ASP A 269 4.84 8.61 11.42
C ASP A 269 5.54 7.44 10.70
N VAL A 270 4.92 6.26 10.68
CA VAL A 270 5.44 5.10 9.95
C VAL A 270 5.14 5.19 8.46
N PHE A 271 3.90 5.46 8.09
CA PHE A 271 3.44 5.36 6.70
C PHE A 271 3.60 6.66 5.91
N SER A 272 3.62 7.82 6.56
CA SER A 272 3.78 9.12 5.89
C SER A 272 4.92 9.18 4.85
N PRO A 273 6.17 8.76 5.13
CA PRO A 273 7.23 8.73 4.11
C PRO A 273 6.99 7.70 3.01
N ILE A 274 6.37 6.55 3.35
CA ILE A 274 6.05 5.48 2.39
C ILE A 274 5.01 5.97 1.41
N ILE A 275 3.95 6.62 1.89
CA ILE A 275 2.88 7.11 1.05
C ILE A 275 3.37 8.28 0.20
N PHE A 276 4.18 9.19 0.74
CA PHE A 276 4.79 10.27 -0.05
C PHE A 276 5.60 9.72 -1.23
N SER A 277 6.54 8.81 -0.97
CA SER A 277 7.36 8.20 -2.02
C SER A 277 6.51 7.44 -3.04
N THR A 278 5.44 6.77 -2.57
CA THR A 278 4.51 6.02 -3.42
C THR A 278 3.72 6.96 -4.34
N MET A 279 3.09 8.00 -3.79
CA MET A 279 2.28 8.95 -4.54
C MET A 279 3.10 9.70 -5.57
N LEU A 280 4.32 10.14 -5.21
CA LEU A 280 5.20 10.84 -6.14
C LEU A 280 5.63 9.93 -7.30
N SER A 281 6.05 8.71 -7.01
CA SER A 281 6.48 7.75 -8.04
C SER A 281 5.30 7.35 -8.94
N SER A 282 4.13 7.09 -8.36
CA SER A 282 2.92 6.77 -9.10
C SER A 282 2.48 7.92 -9.99
N ALA A 283 2.55 9.17 -9.53
CA ALA A 283 2.23 10.35 -10.36
C ALA A 283 3.17 10.47 -11.57
N MET A 284 4.48 10.33 -11.36
CA MET A 284 5.45 10.32 -12.47
C MET A 284 5.18 9.16 -13.45
N ASN A 285 4.87 7.97 -12.93
CA ASN A 285 4.60 6.81 -13.77
C ASN A 285 3.30 6.96 -14.57
N LEU A 286 2.26 7.60 -14.02
CA LEU A 286 1.05 7.92 -14.77
C LEU A 286 1.36 8.85 -15.96
N CYS A 287 2.15 9.91 -15.75
CA CYS A 287 2.56 10.82 -16.81
C CYS A 287 3.33 10.10 -17.93
N VAL A 288 4.32 9.29 -17.56
CA VAL A 288 5.14 8.53 -18.52
C VAL A 288 4.28 7.54 -19.32
N ASN A 289 3.34 6.85 -18.67
CA ASN A 289 2.45 5.92 -19.37
C ASN A 289 1.49 6.62 -20.32
N VAL A 290 0.97 7.81 -20.00
CA VAL A 290 0.13 8.59 -20.92
C VAL A 290 0.92 8.98 -22.18
N ILE A 291 2.16 9.44 -22.03
CA ILE A 291 3.05 9.75 -23.16
C ILE A 291 3.33 8.49 -23.97
N GLY A 292 3.63 7.38 -23.30
CA GLY A 292 3.85 6.08 -23.93
C GLY A 292 2.68 5.62 -24.77
N VAL A 293 1.45 5.70 -24.24
CA VAL A 293 0.21 5.38 -24.99
C VAL A 293 0.09 6.24 -26.24
N ARG A 294 0.30 7.55 -26.14
CA ARG A 294 0.19 8.47 -27.28
C ARG A 294 1.18 8.10 -28.39
N GLU A 295 2.43 7.86 -28.03
CA GLU A 295 3.49 7.56 -29.00
C GLU A 295 3.32 6.17 -29.63
N THR A 296 2.97 5.14 -28.85
CA THR A 296 2.79 3.78 -29.38
C THR A 296 1.56 3.66 -30.28
N ILE A 297 0.51 4.44 -30.02
CA ILE A 297 -0.65 4.56 -30.92
C ILE A 297 -0.23 5.18 -32.25
N SER A 298 0.50 6.30 -32.22
CA SER A 298 0.98 6.97 -33.44
C SER A 298 1.83 6.06 -34.32
N ASN A 299 2.60 5.16 -33.69
CA ASN A 299 3.48 4.21 -34.36
C ASN A 299 2.79 2.87 -34.70
N GLY A 300 1.47 2.75 -34.55
CA GLY A 300 0.69 1.54 -34.90
C GLY A 300 1.00 0.30 -34.04
N SER A 301 1.69 0.46 -32.91
CA SER A 301 2.18 -0.64 -32.06
C SER A 301 1.19 -1.02 -30.97
N TYR A 302 0.04 -1.60 -31.36
CA TYR A 302 -1.08 -1.91 -30.46
C TYR A 302 -0.72 -2.75 -29.22
N ARG A 303 0.22 -3.70 -29.33
CA ARG A 303 0.68 -4.52 -28.19
C ARG A 303 1.31 -3.66 -27.09
N GLN A 304 2.14 -2.69 -27.46
CA GLN A 304 2.83 -1.81 -26.51
C GLN A 304 1.86 -0.79 -25.89
N THR A 305 0.91 -0.30 -26.69
CA THR A 305 -0.20 0.53 -26.20
C THR A 305 -0.97 -0.18 -25.08
N GLY A 306 -1.31 -1.45 -25.28
CA GLY A 306 -2.00 -2.25 -24.26
C GLY A 306 -1.22 -2.36 -22.94
N MET A 307 0.11 -2.49 -23.01
CA MET A 307 0.97 -2.55 -21.82
C MET A 307 1.00 -1.23 -21.06
N HIS A 308 1.16 -0.10 -21.73
CA HIS A 308 1.13 1.21 -21.08
C HIS A 308 -0.23 1.54 -20.48
N LEU A 309 -1.33 1.18 -21.16
CA LEU A 309 -2.68 1.32 -20.61
C LEU A 309 -2.87 0.45 -19.36
N PHE A 310 -2.41 -0.80 -19.38
CA PHE A 310 -2.51 -1.70 -18.23
C PHE A 310 -1.72 -1.16 -17.03
N LEU A 311 -0.49 -0.68 -17.25
CA LEU A 311 0.34 -0.04 -16.22
C LEU A 311 -0.30 1.22 -15.66
N PHE A 312 -0.89 2.05 -16.52
CA PHE A 312 -1.64 3.24 -16.11
C PHE A 312 -2.79 2.87 -15.17
N VAL A 313 -3.61 1.88 -15.55
CA VAL A 313 -4.76 1.44 -14.75
C VAL A 313 -4.31 0.89 -13.40
N ILE A 314 -3.29 0.02 -13.35
CA ILE A 314 -2.78 -0.53 -12.09
C ILE A 314 -2.25 0.57 -11.17
N THR A 315 -1.45 1.49 -11.72
CA THR A 315 -0.88 2.60 -10.95
C THR A 315 -1.98 3.52 -10.41
N PHE A 316 -3.04 3.75 -11.19
CA PHE A 316 -4.18 4.54 -10.76
C PHE A 316 -4.99 3.86 -9.65
N ILE A 317 -5.25 2.55 -9.79
CA ILE A 317 -5.91 1.74 -8.75
C ILE A 317 -5.10 1.77 -7.45
N GLN A 318 -3.77 1.74 -7.52
CA GLN A 318 -2.93 1.85 -6.35
C GLN A 318 -3.13 3.18 -5.61
N ILE A 319 -3.19 4.31 -6.31
CA ILE A 319 -3.44 5.62 -5.69
C ILE A 319 -4.82 5.60 -5.00
N LEU A 320 -5.84 5.10 -5.68
CA LEU A 320 -7.19 4.95 -5.11
C LEU A 320 -7.20 4.06 -3.87
N PHE A 321 -6.43 2.97 -3.88
CA PHE A 321 -6.30 2.07 -2.74
C PHE A 321 -5.80 2.83 -1.50
N TYR A 322 -4.72 3.60 -1.61
CA TYR A 322 -4.23 4.41 -0.50
C TYR A 322 -5.23 5.47 -0.05
N CYS A 323 -5.85 6.19 -0.98
CA CYS A 323 -6.83 7.23 -0.66
C CYS A 323 -8.06 6.69 0.06
N THR A 324 -8.58 5.52 -0.34
CA THR A 324 -9.77 4.93 0.29
C THR A 324 -9.53 4.54 1.74
N PHE A 325 -8.42 3.88 2.04
CA PHE A 325 -8.10 3.47 3.41
C PHE A 325 -7.68 4.65 4.31
N ALA A 326 -7.00 5.66 3.76
CA ALA A 326 -6.69 6.91 4.46
C ALA A 326 -7.95 7.71 4.84
N GLU A 327 -8.88 7.86 3.89
CA GLU A 327 -10.14 8.56 4.10
C GLU A 327 -11.01 7.83 5.14
N ALA A 328 -11.15 6.51 5.03
CA ALA A 328 -11.93 5.72 5.97
C ALA A 328 -11.42 5.84 7.42
N MET A 329 -10.10 5.91 7.63
CA MET A 329 -9.52 6.13 8.95
C MET A 329 -9.85 7.54 9.49
N THR A 330 -9.72 8.54 8.63
CA THR A 330 -9.99 9.95 8.98
C THR A 330 -11.46 10.14 9.34
N GLU A 331 -12.38 9.61 8.52
CA GLU A 331 -13.83 9.69 8.71
C GLU A 331 -14.26 8.98 10.00
N GLU A 332 -13.76 7.76 10.26
CA GLU A 332 -14.10 7.02 11.47
C GLU A 332 -13.59 7.70 12.75
N ALA A 333 -12.46 8.40 12.68
CA ALA A 333 -11.94 9.20 13.79
C ALA A 333 -12.80 10.46 14.05
N CYS A 334 -13.24 11.16 13.00
CA CYS A 334 -14.05 12.37 13.10
C CYS A 334 -15.49 12.10 13.57
N THR A 335 -16.12 11.03 13.08
CA THR A 335 -17.50 10.66 13.44
C THR A 335 -17.71 10.39 14.93
N LEU A 336 -16.64 10.18 15.70
CA LEU A 336 -16.73 10.11 17.16
C LEU A 336 -17.20 11.44 17.77
N ALA A 337 -16.82 12.59 17.20
CA ALA A 337 -17.28 13.90 17.65
C ALA A 337 -18.80 14.04 17.48
N ASP A 338 -19.32 13.65 16.31
CA ASP A 338 -20.75 13.70 16.00
C ASP A 338 -21.54 12.75 16.91
N LEU A 339 -21.01 11.55 17.14
CA LEU A 339 -21.61 10.60 18.08
C LEU A 339 -21.64 11.19 19.49
N ALA A 340 -20.53 11.76 19.98
CA ALA A 340 -20.45 12.37 21.30
C ALA A 340 -21.43 13.56 21.47
N TYR A 341 -21.60 14.36 20.41
CA TYR A 341 -22.52 15.49 20.38
C TYR A 341 -23.99 15.05 20.48
N ASN A 342 -24.37 13.98 19.79
CA ASN A 342 -25.74 13.45 19.73
C ASN A 342 -26.19 12.69 20.99
N LEU A 343 -25.31 12.50 21.98
CA LEU A 343 -25.68 11.85 23.23
C LEU A 343 -26.45 12.83 24.13
N GLU A 344 -27.30 12.31 25.01
CA GLU A 344 -28.00 13.13 26.02
C GLU A 344 -27.07 13.55 27.16
N TRP A 345 -25.98 14.26 26.84
CA TRP A 345 -25.00 14.75 27.81
C TRP A 345 -25.49 16.02 28.53
N THR A 346 -26.40 16.78 27.92
CA THR A 346 -26.98 18.01 28.47
C THR A 346 -27.85 17.78 29.70
N SER A 347 -28.34 16.55 29.94
CA SER A 347 -29.12 16.18 31.13
C SER A 347 -28.24 15.64 32.27
N LYS A 348 -26.95 15.41 32.03
CA LYS A 348 -26.01 14.81 33.01
C LYS A 348 -25.37 15.87 33.92
N ASP A 349 -24.60 15.41 34.91
CA ASP A 349 -23.88 16.25 35.88
C ASP A 349 -22.89 17.23 35.22
N TYR A 350 -22.66 18.39 35.84
CA TYR A 350 -21.83 19.49 35.32
C TYR A 350 -20.42 19.02 34.94
N LYS A 351 -19.79 18.18 35.78
CA LYS A 351 -18.45 17.64 35.52
C LYS A 351 -18.44 16.74 34.28
N LEU A 352 -19.47 15.92 34.09
CA LEU A 352 -19.58 15.03 32.93
C LEU A 352 -19.72 15.83 31.64
N ARG A 353 -20.52 16.91 31.65
CA ARG A 353 -20.67 17.84 30.53
C ARG A 353 -19.34 18.43 30.09
N CYS A 354 -18.54 18.91 31.04
CA CYS A 354 -17.23 19.50 30.76
C CYS A 354 -16.29 18.50 30.07
N TYR A 355 -16.20 17.26 30.58
CA TYR A 355 -15.36 16.22 29.94
C TYR A 355 -15.81 15.89 28.52
N ILE A 356 -17.12 15.82 28.27
CA ILE A 356 -17.65 15.50 26.94
C ILE A 356 -17.38 16.63 25.96
N GLN A 357 -17.52 17.89 26.40
CA GLN A 357 -17.13 19.04 25.59
C GLN A 357 -15.65 18.98 25.20
N VAL A 358 -14.77 18.58 26.11
CA VAL A 358 -13.34 18.38 25.79
C VAL A 358 -13.13 17.24 24.79
N ILE A 359 -13.88 16.14 24.90
CA ILE A 359 -13.83 15.03 23.93
C ILE A 359 -14.29 15.52 22.55
N ILE A 360 -15.40 16.24 22.47
CA ILE A 360 -15.94 16.80 21.21
C ILE A 360 -14.89 17.74 20.59
N LEU A 361 -14.36 18.70 21.36
CA LEU A 361 -13.33 19.63 20.89
C LEU A 361 -12.09 18.91 20.37
N ARG A 362 -11.66 17.82 21.03
CA ARG A 362 -10.49 17.05 20.59
C ARG A 362 -10.78 16.21 19.34
N ALA A 363 -11.95 15.56 19.29
CA ALA A 363 -12.36 14.69 18.18
C ALA A 363 -12.72 15.49 16.91
N GLN A 364 -13.13 16.75 17.05
CA GLN A 364 -13.31 17.69 15.94
C GLN A 364 -12.00 18.08 15.25
N LYS A 365 -10.84 17.84 15.87
CA LYS A 365 -9.54 18.01 15.22
C LYS A 365 -9.23 16.72 14.42
N PRO A 366 -9.42 16.71 13.09
CA PRO A 366 -9.23 15.53 12.27
C PRO A 366 -7.79 15.02 12.35
N ILE A 367 -7.64 13.71 12.33
CA ILE A 367 -6.34 13.06 12.10
C ILE A 367 -6.31 12.61 10.65
N TYR A 368 -5.44 13.25 9.87
CA TYR A 368 -5.24 12.91 8.48
C TYR A 368 -4.07 11.97 8.33
N CYS A 369 -4.16 11.08 7.33
CA CYS A 369 -2.97 10.52 6.73
C CYS A 369 -2.34 11.50 5.75
N THR A 370 -1.13 11.96 6.02
CA THR A 370 -0.43 13.00 5.25
C THR A 370 0.82 12.44 4.57
N ALA A 371 1.12 12.97 3.40
CA ALA A 371 2.37 12.71 2.69
C ALA A 371 3.48 13.64 3.22
N TYR A 372 4.22 13.19 4.23
CA TYR A 372 5.28 13.96 4.93
C TYR A 372 4.82 15.35 5.40
N GLY A 373 3.56 15.49 5.83
CA GLY A 373 2.97 16.77 6.23
C GLY A 373 2.65 17.76 5.10
N PHE A 374 2.96 17.45 3.84
CA PHE A 374 2.68 18.36 2.71
C PHE A 374 1.19 18.42 2.38
N PHE A 375 0.54 17.27 2.25
CA PHE A 375 -0.89 17.22 1.91
C PHE A 375 -1.58 16.01 2.57
N PRO A 376 -2.81 16.19 3.08
CA PRO A 376 -3.65 15.08 3.51
C PRO A 376 -4.12 14.29 2.30
N ILE A 377 -4.11 12.97 2.45
CA ILE A 377 -4.45 12.01 1.41
C ILE A 377 -5.90 11.61 1.61
N GLY A 378 -6.68 11.72 0.55
CA GLY A 378 -8.11 11.43 0.57
C GLY A 378 -8.69 11.37 -0.83
N ILE A 379 -9.80 10.65 -0.98
CA ILE A 379 -10.47 10.49 -2.28
C ILE A 379 -10.96 11.85 -2.79
N GLN A 380 -11.53 12.66 -1.89
CA GLN A 380 -12.06 13.97 -2.25
C GLN A 380 -10.97 14.90 -2.82
N LYS A 381 -9.77 14.85 -2.22
CA LYS A 381 -8.61 15.63 -2.68
C LYS A 381 -8.11 15.12 -4.03
N LEU A 382 -8.00 13.81 -4.21
CA LEU A 382 -7.63 13.22 -5.49
C LEU A 382 -8.60 13.62 -6.61
N THR A 383 -9.91 13.55 -6.37
CA THR A 383 -10.93 13.97 -7.34
C THR A 383 -10.78 15.44 -7.71
N SER A 384 -10.53 16.31 -6.72
CA SER A 384 -10.28 17.74 -6.98
C SER A 384 -9.04 17.96 -7.86
N VAL A 385 -7.95 17.23 -7.61
CA VAL A 385 -6.72 17.31 -8.41
C VAL A 385 -6.95 16.81 -9.84
N ILE A 386 -7.68 15.70 -10.01
CA ILE A 386 -8.01 15.16 -11.35
C ILE A 386 -8.89 16.15 -12.11
N ASN A 387 -9.93 16.69 -11.48
CA ASN A 387 -10.81 17.67 -12.12
C ASN A 387 -10.04 18.92 -12.56
N ALA A 388 -9.20 19.47 -11.68
CA ALA A 388 -8.34 20.60 -12.02
C ALA A 388 -7.41 20.28 -13.19
N SER A 389 -6.76 19.11 -13.16
CA SER A 389 -5.86 18.65 -14.24
C SER A 389 -6.59 18.53 -15.57
N PHE A 390 -7.81 17.99 -15.57
CA PHE A 390 -8.64 17.87 -16.77
C PHE A 390 -9.11 19.24 -17.27
N SER A 391 -9.50 20.15 -16.38
CA SER A 391 -9.84 21.54 -16.76
C SER A 391 -8.65 22.27 -17.39
N TYR A 392 -7.44 22.14 -16.83
CA TYR A 392 -6.23 22.71 -17.44
C TYR A 392 -5.90 22.07 -18.78
N TYR A 393 -6.04 20.74 -18.90
CA TYR A 393 -5.85 20.04 -20.17
C TYR A 393 -6.82 20.53 -21.25
N MET A 394 -8.12 20.61 -20.93
CA MET A 394 -9.13 21.11 -21.87
C MET A 394 -8.85 22.56 -22.28
N MET A 395 -8.45 23.41 -21.32
CA MET A 395 -8.07 24.80 -21.60
C MET A 395 -6.88 24.87 -22.57
N LEU A 396 -5.82 24.09 -22.33
CA LEU A 396 -4.65 24.04 -23.23
C LEU A 396 -5.04 23.54 -24.63
N GLN A 397 -5.94 22.56 -24.73
CA GLN A 397 -6.42 22.04 -26.01
C GLN A 397 -7.28 23.05 -26.77
N THR A 398 -7.99 23.95 -26.09
CA THR A 398 -8.77 25.03 -26.74
C THR A 398 -7.91 26.23 -27.15
N VAL A 399 -6.74 26.41 -26.55
CA VAL A 399 -5.81 27.51 -26.84
C VAL A 399 -4.75 27.10 -27.88
N SER A 400 -4.45 25.80 -27.99
CA SER A 400 -3.69 25.19 -29.10
C SER A 400 -4.55 25.02 -30.34
#